data_AF-A0A0F9EXV1-F1
#
_entry.id   AF-A0A0F9EXV1-F1
#
_cell.length_a   1.000
_cell.length_b   1.000
_cell.length_c   1.000
_cell.angle_alpha   90.00
_cell.angle_beta   90.00
_cell.angle_gamma   90.00
#
_symmetry.space_group_name_H-M   'P 1'
#
loop_
_entity.id
_entity.type
_entity.pdbx_description
1 polymer ?
#
loop_
_entity_poly.entity_id
_entity_poly.type
_entity_poly.pdbx_seq_one_letter_code
_entity_poly.pdbx_strand_id
1 'polypeptide(L)'
;MTLDRSPEDILREEQESDPERSQRAADHLRDVAQDREMVTEDPEQPPTAGKGHDLHSSHCEAPGTLGAEGRRPSLGLPYIRGVEHLRVLNYNYWNANGAGISIVAVEGYVADWAAYIGADDGMRTEDCVEWTIRHGCKLSRQQANRWFPELPIEAYRE
;
A
#
# COMPACT_ATOMS: atom_id res chain seq x y z
N MET A 1 -18.89 52.58 39.65
CA MET A 1 -17.48 52.73 39.25
C MET A 1 -17.40 52.35 37.78
N THR A 2 -17.36 53.35 36.89
CA THR A 2 -17.27 53.16 35.44
C THR A 2 -15.84 52.75 35.11
N LEU A 3 -15.65 51.53 34.59
CA LEU A 3 -14.37 51.08 34.07
C LEU A 3 -14.18 51.72 32.69
N ASP A 4 -13.48 52.85 32.69
CA ASP A 4 -12.89 53.47 31.52
C ASP A 4 -11.74 52.57 31.04
N ARG A 5 -11.94 51.82 29.96
CA ARG A 5 -10.85 51.16 29.24
C ARG A 5 -10.53 52.03 28.04
N SER A 6 -9.33 52.61 28.04
CA SER A 6 -8.80 53.39 26.92
C SER A 6 -8.74 52.49 25.67
N PRO A 7 -9.19 52.97 24.48
CA PRO A 7 -9.07 52.23 23.22
C PRO A 7 -7.63 51.88 22.82
N GLU A 8 -6.64 52.54 23.43
CA GLU A 8 -5.22 52.31 23.15
C GLU A 8 -4.68 51.00 23.77
N ASP A 9 -5.35 50.45 24.79
CA ASP A 9 -4.93 49.20 25.43
C ASP A 9 -5.30 47.96 24.58
N ILE A 10 -6.29 48.09 23.68
CA ILE A 10 -6.76 46.98 22.82
C ILE A 10 -5.77 46.69 21.67
N LEU A 11 -5.00 47.70 21.23
CA LEU A 11 -4.07 47.56 20.11
C LEU A 11 -2.69 47.01 20.50
N ARG A 12 -2.41 46.86 21.80
CA ARG A 12 -1.10 46.38 22.28
C ARG A 12 -1.05 44.88 22.55
N GLU A 13 -2.18 44.25 22.84
CA GLU A 13 -2.26 42.80 23.10
C GLU A 13 -2.11 41.94 21.84
N GLU A 14 -2.32 42.48 20.63
CA GLU A 14 -2.04 41.75 19.39
C GLU A 14 -0.55 41.74 19.01
N GLN A 15 0.30 42.45 19.77
CA GLN A 15 1.74 42.56 19.51
C GLN A 15 2.62 41.77 20.49
N GLU A 16 2.03 40.96 21.37
CA GLU A 16 2.74 39.89 22.06
C GLU A 16 2.71 38.64 21.17
N SER A 17 3.64 38.63 20.21
CA SER A 17 3.99 37.44 19.45
C SER A 17 4.44 36.36 20.42
N ASP A 18 3.51 35.47 20.79
CA ASP A 18 3.76 34.34 21.69
C ASP A 18 5.02 33.58 21.20
N PRO A 19 6.14 33.66 21.93
CA PRO A 19 7.40 33.07 21.49
C PRO A 19 7.26 31.55 21.41
N GLU A 20 6.37 30.93 22.19
CA GLU A 20 6.10 29.50 22.09
C GLU A 20 5.38 29.14 20.79
N ARG A 21 4.43 29.97 20.35
CA ARG A 21 3.74 29.76 19.08
C ARG A 21 4.69 29.96 17.90
N SER A 22 5.60 30.93 18.01
CA SER A 22 6.64 31.18 17.02
C SER A 22 7.65 30.02 16.95
N GLN A 23 8.01 29.46 18.11
CA GLN A 23 8.89 28.30 18.20
C GLN A 23 8.24 27.05 17.61
N ARG A 24 6.97 26.76 17.97
CA ARG A 24 6.21 25.62 17.41
C ARG A 24 6.02 25.74 15.90
N ALA A 25 5.81 26.95 15.38
CA ALA A 25 5.73 27.18 13.94
C ALA A 25 7.08 26.98 13.25
N ALA A 26 8.19 27.41 13.87
CA ALA A 26 9.53 27.19 13.34
C ALA A 26 9.91 25.70 13.32
N ASP A 27 9.56 24.96 14.37
CA ASP A 27 9.79 23.51 14.45
C ASP A 27 8.94 22.77 13.41
N HIS A 28 7.66 23.13 13.27
CA HIS A 28 6.79 22.56 12.23
C HIS A 28 7.32 22.82 10.80
N LEU A 29 7.86 24.01 10.54
CA LEU A 29 8.46 24.33 9.24
C LEU A 29 9.75 23.54 8.98
N ARG A 30 10.52 23.19 10.02
CA ARG A 30 11.70 22.32 9.89
C ARG A 30 11.30 20.89 9.56
N ASP A 31 10.27 20.35 10.22
CA ASP A 31 9.76 19.01 9.94
C ASP A 31 9.27 18.90 8.49
N VAL A 32 8.50 19.89 8.00
CA VAL A 32 8.03 19.92 6.62
C VAL A 32 9.18 20.07 5.61
N ALA A 33 10.21 20.83 5.95
CA ALA A 33 11.40 20.96 5.11
C ALA A 33 12.20 19.65 5.04
N GLN A 34 12.34 18.95 6.17
CA GLN A 34 13.01 17.66 6.25
C GLN A 34 12.22 16.58 5.48
N ASP A 35 10.91 16.53 5.64
CA ASP A 35 10.04 15.62 4.87
C ASP A 35 10.16 15.86 3.36
N ARG A 36 10.28 17.14 2.95
CA ARG A 36 10.46 17.51 1.54
C ARG A 36 11.85 17.16 1.00
N GLU A 37 12.89 17.18 1.84
CA GLU A 37 14.25 16.75 1.48
C GLU A 37 14.36 15.21 1.41
N MET A 38 13.58 14.49 2.21
CA MET A 38 13.53 13.02 2.25
C MET A 38 12.71 12.40 1.11
N VAL A 39 12.04 13.19 0.27
CA VAL A 39 11.50 12.76 -1.02
C VAL A 39 12.63 12.84 -2.06
N THR A 40 13.60 11.93 -1.95
CA THR A 40 14.59 11.73 -3.00
C THR A 40 13.92 11.12 -4.22
N GLU A 41 14.25 11.67 -5.39
CA GLU A 41 13.77 11.25 -6.70
C GLU A 41 13.80 9.72 -6.88
N ASP A 42 12.81 9.24 -7.65
CA ASP A 42 12.58 7.87 -8.11
C ASP A 42 13.87 7.03 -8.17
N PRO A 43 13.98 5.90 -7.45
CA PRO A 43 15.18 5.07 -7.53
C PRO A 43 15.35 4.60 -8.97
N GLU A 44 16.41 5.07 -9.63
CA GLU A 44 16.81 4.61 -10.96
C GLU A 44 16.76 3.08 -11.01
N GLN A 45 15.98 2.59 -11.96
CA GLN A 45 15.80 1.17 -12.24
C GLN A 45 17.18 0.53 -12.47
N PRO A 46 17.58 -0.50 -11.70
CA PRO A 46 18.92 -1.06 -11.84
C PRO A 46 19.11 -1.66 -13.24
N PRO A 47 20.31 -1.53 -13.86
CA PRO A 47 20.54 -2.02 -15.20
C PRO A 47 20.35 -3.53 -15.27
N THR A 48 19.59 -3.98 -16.28
CA THR A 48 19.33 -5.39 -16.58
C THR A 48 20.62 -6.11 -16.97
N ALA A 49 21.33 -6.64 -15.97
CA ALA A 49 22.46 -7.51 -16.17
C ALA A 49 21.99 -8.91 -16.57
N GLY A 50 21.98 -9.17 -17.88
CA GLY A 50 21.92 -10.52 -18.40
C GLY A 50 23.13 -11.36 -17.97
N LYS A 51 22.85 -12.54 -17.42
CA LYS A 51 23.66 -13.78 -17.34
C LYS A 51 22.73 -14.79 -16.66
N GLY A 52 22.06 -15.69 -17.39
CA GLY A 52 22.70 -16.77 -18.14
C GLY A 52 22.83 -17.97 -17.22
N HIS A 53 21.74 -18.71 -17.04
CA HIS A 53 21.79 -20.11 -16.63
C HIS A 53 20.81 -20.90 -17.51
N ASP A 54 21.36 -21.33 -18.65
CA ASP A 54 20.88 -22.46 -19.41
C ASP A 54 20.83 -23.69 -18.50
N LEU A 55 19.63 -24.20 -18.23
CA LEU A 55 19.42 -25.62 -18.07
C LEU A 55 18.24 -26.02 -18.95
N HIS A 56 18.60 -26.50 -20.14
CA HIS A 56 17.74 -27.30 -20.98
C HIS A 56 17.13 -28.45 -20.17
N SER A 57 15.80 -28.52 -20.15
CA SER A 57 15.09 -29.80 -20.17
C SER A 57 13.90 -29.67 -21.11
N SER A 58 14.23 -29.98 -22.37
CA SER A 58 13.44 -30.69 -23.36
C SER A 58 11.95 -30.88 -23.07
N HIS A 59 11.14 -30.11 -23.80
CA HIS A 59 10.04 -30.56 -24.66
C HIS A 59 8.96 -31.49 -24.08
N CYS A 60 7.74 -30.95 -23.95
CA CYS A 60 6.54 -31.65 -24.42
C CYS A 60 5.52 -30.62 -24.92
N GLU A 61 5.19 -30.69 -26.21
CA GLU A 61 4.07 -29.97 -26.82
C GLU A 61 2.73 -30.42 -26.20
N ALA A 62 1.79 -29.47 -26.09
CA ALA A 62 0.39 -29.77 -25.78
C ALA A 62 -0.22 -30.66 -26.87
N PRO A 63 -1.12 -31.60 -26.52
CA PRO A 63 -2.53 -31.25 -26.72
C PRO A 63 -3.47 -31.91 -25.69
N GLY A 64 -4.56 -31.22 -25.34
CA GLY A 64 -5.59 -31.85 -24.51
C GLY A 64 -6.67 -30.89 -24.03
N THR A 65 -7.54 -30.46 -24.94
CA THR A 65 -8.89 -29.96 -24.62
C THR A 65 -9.73 -31.09 -24.02
N LEU A 66 -9.72 -31.26 -22.70
CA LEU A 66 -10.70 -32.06 -21.98
C LEU A 66 -10.97 -31.43 -20.61
N GLY A 67 -12.25 -31.12 -20.33
CA GLY A 67 -12.73 -30.74 -19.01
C GLY A 67 -13.24 -29.30 -18.90
N ALA A 68 -14.27 -28.95 -19.69
CA ALA A 68 -15.16 -27.85 -19.35
C ALA A 68 -16.03 -28.26 -18.13
N GLU A 69 -15.41 -28.42 -16.96
CA GLU A 69 -16.11 -28.58 -15.70
C GLU A 69 -15.95 -27.30 -14.89
N GLY A 70 -17.02 -26.50 -14.85
CA GLY A 70 -17.26 -25.51 -13.80
C GLY A 70 -16.14 -24.49 -13.56
N ARG A 71 -15.38 -24.07 -14.58
CA ARG A 71 -14.33 -23.07 -14.40
C ARG A 71 -14.97 -21.76 -13.92
N ARG A 72 -14.78 -21.45 -12.64
CA ARG A 72 -15.26 -20.20 -12.04
C ARG A 72 -14.76 -19.03 -12.90
N PRO A 73 -15.57 -17.99 -13.12
CA PRO A 73 -15.10 -16.79 -13.80
C PRO A 73 -13.83 -16.28 -13.14
N SER A 74 -12.79 -16.07 -13.94
CA SER A 74 -11.47 -15.57 -13.51
C SER A 74 -11.02 -14.44 -14.43
N LEU A 75 -10.28 -13.48 -13.88
CA LEU A 75 -9.50 -12.45 -14.55
C LEU A 75 -8.41 -13.02 -15.46
N GLY A 76 -8.04 -14.30 -15.30
CA GLY A 76 -7.01 -14.95 -16.12
C GLY A 76 -5.58 -14.48 -15.81
N LEU A 77 -5.40 -13.81 -14.68
CA LEU A 77 -4.11 -13.34 -14.17
C LEU A 77 -3.40 -14.46 -13.39
N PRO A 78 -2.05 -14.50 -13.39
CA PRO A 78 -1.30 -15.49 -12.64
C PRO A 78 -1.45 -15.27 -11.13
N TYR A 79 -1.44 -16.36 -10.35
CA TYR A 79 -1.36 -16.28 -8.90
C TYR A 79 0.08 -16.35 -8.41
N ILE A 80 0.33 -15.73 -7.26
CA ILE A 80 1.65 -15.77 -6.62
C ILE A 80 1.94 -17.17 -6.05
N ARG A 81 3.16 -17.65 -6.32
CA ARG A 81 3.60 -18.98 -5.87
C ARG A 81 3.71 -19.07 -4.36
N GLY A 82 3.31 -20.21 -3.78
CA GLY A 82 3.29 -20.45 -2.33
C GLY A 82 1.96 -20.07 -1.64
N VAL A 83 1.18 -19.18 -2.26
CA VAL A 83 -0.13 -18.72 -1.76
C VAL A 83 -1.23 -18.86 -2.83
N GLU A 84 -1.04 -19.73 -3.82
CA GLU A 84 -1.97 -19.91 -4.95
C GLU A 84 -3.37 -20.35 -4.49
N HIS A 85 -3.42 -21.14 -3.41
CA HIS A 85 -4.67 -21.62 -2.81
C HIS A 85 -5.53 -20.48 -2.24
N LEU A 86 -4.94 -19.31 -1.99
CA LEU A 86 -5.61 -18.08 -1.58
C LEU A 86 -5.97 -17.16 -2.76
N ARG A 87 -5.62 -17.54 -4.00
CA ARG A 87 -5.88 -16.77 -5.24
C ARG A 87 -5.33 -15.34 -5.18
N VAL A 88 -4.16 -15.20 -4.57
CA VAL A 88 -3.43 -13.93 -4.47
C VAL A 88 -2.87 -13.56 -5.82
N LEU A 89 -3.27 -12.38 -6.32
CA LEU A 89 -2.81 -11.82 -7.58
C LEU A 89 -1.49 -11.10 -7.41
N ASN A 90 -1.34 -10.34 -6.32
CA ASN A 90 -0.13 -9.64 -5.95
C ASN A 90 -0.17 -9.29 -4.44
N TYR A 91 0.98 -9.06 -3.82
CA TYR A 91 1.05 -8.55 -2.46
C TYR A 91 2.34 -7.75 -2.22
N ASN A 92 2.29 -6.88 -1.21
CA ASN A 92 3.44 -6.22 -0.62
C ASN A 92 3.52 -6.63 0.85
N TYR A 93 4.74 -6.84 1.34
CA TYR A 93 4.99 -7.18 2.74
C TYR A 93 6.27 -6.48 3.23
N TRP A 94 6.22 -6.00 4.47
CA TRP A 94 7.40 -5.52 5.18
C TRP A 94 7.25 -5.73 6.68
N ASN A 95 8.38 -5.84 7.38
CA ASN A 95 8.42 -5.84 8.83
C ASN A 95 8.75 -4.44 9.33
N ALA A 96 7.90 -3.91 10.21
CA ALA A 96 8.10 -2.64 10.89
C ALA A 96 8.24 -2.90 12.39
N ASN A 97 9.48 -2.97 12.88
CA ASN A 97 9.80 -3.15 14.30
C ASN A 97 9.11 -4.35 14.96
N GLY A 98 9.07 -5.49 14.28
CA GLY A 98 8.41 -6.69 14.77
C GLY A 98 6.91 -6.77 14.46
N ALA A 99 6.31 -5.75 13.83
CA ALA A 99 4.98 -5.85 13.25
C ALA A 99 5.08 -6.22 11.76
N GLY A 100 4.48 -7.33 11.35
CA GLY A 100 4.37 -7.70 9.94
C GLY A 100 3.24 -6.91 9.31
N ILE A 101 3.51 -6.13 8.26
CA ILE A 101 2.48 -5.38 7.53
C ILE A 101 2.36 -5.98 6.13
N SER A 102 1.12 -6.31 5.73
CA SER A 102 0.83 -6.80 4.38
C SER A 102 -0.30 -6.03 3.72
N ILE A 103 -0.13 -5.81 2.41
CA ILE A 103 -1.17 -5.34 1.50
C ILE A 103 -1.30 -6.39 0.40
N VAL A 104 -2.49 -6.94 0.22
CA VAL A 104 -2.73 -8.10 -0.66
C VAL A 104 -3.89 -7.83 -1.62
N ALA A 105 -3.70 -8.19 -2.89
CA ALA A 105 -4.75 -8.24 -3.90
C ALA A 105 -5.19 -9.69 -4.14
N VAL A 106 -6.49 -9.95 -4.06
CA VAL A 106 -7.07 -11.30 -4.16
C VAL A 106 -8.16 -11.32 -5.21
N GLU A 107 -8.16 -12.37 -6.03
CA GLU A 107 -9.22 -12.61 -6.99
C GLU A 107 -10.49 -13.17 -6.33
N GLY A 108 -11.62 -12.54 -6.63
CA GLY A 108 -12.95 -12.95 -6.20
C GLY A 108 -13.57 -14.04 -7.09
N TYR A 109 -14.85 -14.32 -6.89
CA TYR A 109 -15.53 -15.47 -7.47
C TYR A 109 -16.16 -15.20 -8.84
N VAL A 110 -16.27 -13.94 -9.24
CA VAL A 110 -16.99 -13.51 -10.46
C VAL A 110 -16.08 -12.76 -11.42
N ALA A 111 -14.82 -13.17 -11.53
CA ALA A 111 -13.77 -12.44 -12.26
C ALA A 111 -13.62 -10.99 -11.77
N ASP A 112 -13.80 -10.77 -10.47
CA ASP A 112 -13.57 -9.53 -9.76
C ASP A 112 -12.31 -9.66 -8.87
N TRP A 113 -11.87 -8.56 -8.28
CA TRP A 113 -10.79 -8.60 -7.27
C TRP A 113 -11.01 -7.57 -6.16
N ALA A 114 -10.36 -7.80 -5.03
CA ALA A 114 -10.37 -6.88 -3.89
C ALA A 114 -8.98 -6.80 -3.28
N ALA A 115 -8.69 -5.69 -2.60
CA ALA A 115 -7.43 -5.50 -1.88
C ALA A 115 -7.67 -5.32 -0.38
N TYR A 116 -6.77 -5.85 0.43
CA TYR A 116 -6.82 -5.81 1.88
C TYR A 116 -5.49 -5.35 2.45
N ILE A 117 -5.52 -4.62 3.58
CA ILE A 117 -4.34 -4.27 4.37
C ILE A 117 -4.49 -4.83 5.78
N GLY A 118 -3.42 -5.38 6.33
CA GLY A 118 -3.39 -6.00 7.64
C GLY A 118 -2.04 -5.87 8.30
N ALA A 119 -2.04 -6.07 9.61
CA ALA A 119 -0.82 -6.20 10.40
C ALA A 119 -0.94 -7.34 11.41
N ASP A 120 0.18 -7.94 11.75
CA ASP A 120 0.32 -9.00 12.75
C ASP A 120 1.59 -8.82 13.61
N ASP A 121 1.83 -9.75 14.54
CA ASP A 121 2.94 -9.76 15.49
C ASP A 121 4.28 -10.25 14.89
N GLY A 122 4.55 -9.95 13.61
CA GLY A 122 5.84 -10.23 12.95
C GLY A 122 5.94 -11.63 12.38
N MET A 123 4.82 -12.18 11.93
CA MET A 123 4.71 -13.48 11.29
C MET A 123 5.54 -13.54 9.99
N ARG A 124 5.68 -14.76 9.46
CA ARG A 124 6.24 -14.95 8.13
C ARG A 124 5.32 -14.34 7.08
N THR A 125 5.90 -13.95 5.95
CA THR A 125 5.17 -13.28 4.86
C THR A 125 3.92 -14.01 4.41
N GLU A 126 3.98 -15.33 4.19
CA GLU A 126 2.84 -16.11 3.71
C GLU A 126 1.70 -16.15 4.75
N ASP A 127 2.05 -16.32 6.03
CA ASP A 127 1.12 -16.32 7.15
C ASP A 127 0.47 -14.94 7.34
N CYS A 128 1.26 -13.86 7.19
CA CYS A 128 0.78 -12.47 7.23
C CYS A 128 -0.21 -12.17 6.10
N VAL A 129 0.08 -12.67 4.88
CA VAL A 129 -0.80 -12.55 3.73
C VAL A 129 -2.11 -13.27 4.00
N GLU A 130 -2.06 -14.53 4.44
CA GLU A 130 -3.27 -15.29 4.77
C GLU A 130 -4.10 -14.62 5.88
N TRP A 131 -3.43 -14.16 6.93
CA TRP A 131 -4.06 -13.41 8.02
C TRP A 131 -4.75 -12.14 7.51
N THR A 132 -4.07 -11.38 6.65
CA THR A 132 -4.60 -10.14 6.06
C THR A 132 -5.83 -10.38 5.19
N ILE A 133 -5.90 -11.48 4.44
CA ILE A 133 -7.08 -11.80 3.64
C ILE A 133 -8.31 -12.07 4.53
N ARG A 134 -8.09 -12.68 5.70
CA ARG A 134 -9.17 -13.10 6.61
C ARG A 134 -9.61 -11.99 7.56
N HIS A 135 -8.67 -11.16 8.01
CA HIS A 135 -8.86 -10.22 9.12
C HIS A 135 -8.50 -8.78 8.78
N GLY A 136 -7.90 -8.53 7.61
CA GLY A 136 -7.48 -7.21 7.17
C GLY A 136 -8.65 -6.31 6.78
N CYS A 137 -8.35 -5.01 6.71
CA CYS A 137 -9.28 -4.00 6.25
C CYS A 137 -9.26 -3.95 4.72
N LYS A 138 -10.45 -4.01 4.12
CA LYS A 138 -10.61 -3.82 2.68
C LYS A 138 -10.24 -2.38 2.30
N LEU A 139 -9.46 -2.22 1.25
CA LEU A 139 -9.08 -0.91 0.72
C LEU A 139 -10.21 -0.33 -0.14
N SER A 140 -10.29 1.01 -0.22
CA SER A 140 -11.13 1.66 -1.22
C SER A 140 -10.58 1.42 -2.63
N ARG A 141 -11.42 1.57 -3.66
CA ARG A 141 -10.95 1.48 -5.06
C ARG A 141 -9.73 2.36 -5.35
N GLN A 142 -9.72 3.61 -4.87
CA GLN A 142 -8.61 4.53 -5.10
C GLN A 142 -7.32 4.07 -4.40
N GLN A 143 -7.43 3.55 -3.18
CA GLN A 143 -6.28 3.00 -2.44
C GLN A 143 -5.75 1.74 -3.12
N ALA A 144 -6.64 0.84 -3.56
CA ALA A 144 -6.26 -0.38 -4.27
C ALA A 144 -5.52 -0.05 -5.58
N ASN A 145 -6.03 0.90 -6.37
CA ASN A 145 -5.37 1.34 -7.61
C ASN A 145 -4.00 1.97 -7.39
N ARG A 146 -3.78 2.61 -6.23
CA ARG A 146 -2.47 3.17 -5.89
C ARG A 146 -1.44 2.06 -5.63
N TRP A 147 -1.85 0.98 -4.97
CA TRP A 147 -0.96 -0.12 -4.60
C TRP A 147 -0.77 -1.15 -5.71
N PHE A 148 -1.79 -1.34 -6.56
CA PHE A 148 -1.81 -2.32 -7.64
C PHE A 148 -2.30 -1.67 -8.96
N PRO A 149 -1.56 -0.69 -9.52
CA PRO A 149 -1.96 0.01 -10.73
C PRO A 149 -2.03 -0.89 -11.98
N GLU A 150 -1.40 -2.05 -11.95
CA GLU A 150 -1.39 -3.05 -13.03
C GLU A 150 -2.67 -3.91 -13.08
N LEU A 151 -3.48 -3.90 -12.00
CA LEU A 151 -4.72 -4.67 -11.94
C LEU A 151 -5.90 -3.90 -12.52
N PRO A 152 -6.85 -4.57 -13.20
CA PRO A 152 -7.96 -3.91 -13.90
C PRO A 152 -8.93 -3.27 -12.89
N ILE A 153 -8.88 -1.95 -12.75
CA ILE A 153 -9.63 -1.23 -11.72
C ILE A 153 -11.15 -1.31 -11.91
N GLU A 154 -11.60 -1.54 -13.15
CA GLU A 154 -13.01 -1.74 -13.50
C GLU A 154 -13.60 -3.00 -12.87
N ALA A 155 -12.75 -4.01 -12.63
CA ALA A 155 -13.12 -5.27 -11.98
C ALA A 155 -12.96 -5.22 -10.44
N TYR A 156 -12.66 -4.05 -9.87
CA TYR A 156 -12.53 -3.91 -8.42
C TYR A 156 -13.88 -3.98 -7.72
N ARG A 157 -13.99 -4.96 -6.81
CA ARG A 157 -15.14 -5.16 -5.93
C ARG A 157 -15.05 -4.20 -4.75
N GLU A 158 -15.92 -3.20 -4.70
CA GLU A 158 -16.19 -2.37 -3.51
C GLU A 158 -16.82 -3.17 -2.36
#